data_AF-A0AAU2S8M0-F1
#
_entry.id   AF-A0AAU2S8M0-F1
#
_cell.length_a   1.000
_cell.length_b   1.000
_cell.length_c   1.000
_cell.angle_alpha   90.00
_cell.angle_beta   90.00
_cell.angle_gamma   90.00
#
_symmetry.space_group_name_H-M   'P 1'
#
loop_
_entity.id
_entity.type
_entity.pdbx_description
1 polymer ?
#
loop_
_entity_poly.entity_id
_entity_poly.type
_entity_poly.pdbx_seq_one_letter_code
_entity_poly.pdbx_strand_id
1 'polypeptide(L)'
;MPGPSGVAVRTRLKQLTPADEKVLALVGAHLGSLASRNLKVRCTEGLGHSATTWAARKRELTAVSSSRWAGSLTKATHDQWALARRCQLAHIQCLEAGIRTIAHRLSLPVGAKGSKKAPGGYRSRREWHAKTRRLHVLEGRLERVRADREAGTVHVVRGGKRLARTRHHLSDAQLTEADWRRRWEAERCFLQADGESGKRYGNETIRVSPDGEVSIKLPAPLTHLANAPHGRYVLACRAGFPHRGQEWADRVAANRAVAYRIHLDVDRGRWYLTASWQLPISRTVPMAAVLAHGVIGVDMNADHLAAWRLDTHGNPAGSPRRFAFDLTGTAEHRDAQVRHALTRLLHWARTCGVKAIAVEDLDFAAEKTREKHGRRKRFRQLISGMPTGRLRTRLTSMADQTAITIIAVDPAYTSKWGAQHWQKPLTHENRKTTRHDAAAVAIGRRAQGRAIRRRTAPPRHHQSDGVGHRTVQAGPGVPGREGTRPHISGPRTRSVPPDRGANAGHQNAQHRSGRSAEHEFWQQDSLSLSL
;
A
#
# COMPACT_ATOMS: atom_id res chain seq x y z
N MET A 1 3.88 -12.01 4.55
CA MET A 1 3.05 -10.84 4.15
C MET A 1 2.29 -11.19 2.88
N PRO A 2 1.00 -10.83 2.75
CA PRO A 2 0.27 -11.06 1.50
C PRO A 2 0.87 -10.21 0.37
N GLY A 3 0.96 -10.79 -0.83
CA GLY A 3 1.38 -10.11 -2.06
C GLY A 3 0.43 -8.97 -2.49
N PRO A 4 0.78 -8.21 -3.54
CA PRO A 4 -0.13 -7.22 -4.10
C PRO A 4 -1.45 -7.87 -4.56
N SER A 5 -2.58 -7.25 -4.25
CA SER A 5 -3.91 -7.77 -4.64
C SER A 5 -4.33 -7.40 -6.07
N GLY A 6 -3.49 -6.66 -6.79
CA GLY A 6 -3.78 -6.19 -8.13
C GLY A 6 -2.59 -5.51 -8.79
N VAL A 7 -2.70 -5.34 -10.11
CA VAL A 7 -1.71 -4.72 -10.99
C VAL A 7 -2.31 -3.46 -11.58
N ALA A 8 -1.46 -2.45 -11.76
CA ALA A 8 -1.76 -1.28 -12.58
C ALA A 8 -0.58 -1.02 -13.53
N VAL A 9 -0.86 -0.92 -14.82
CA VAL A 9 0.12 -0.60 -15.86
C VAL A 9 -0.34 0.62 -16.63
N ARG A 10 0.62 1.44 -17.06
CA ARG A 10 0.33 2.72 -17.69
C ARG A 10 1.12 2.85 -18.98
N THR A 11 0.46 3.38 -20.00
CA THR A 11 1.07 3.77 -21.27
C THR A 11 0.65 5.18 -21.68
N ARG A 12 1.46 5.80 -22.52
CA ARG A 12 1.15 7.11 -23.12
C ARG A 12 0.30 6.88 -24.36
N LEU A 13 -0.79 7.64 -24.51
CA LEU A 13 -1.52 7.74 -25.77
C LEU A 13 -0.73 8.69 -26.68
N LYS A 14 -0.03 8.14 -27.68
CA LYS A 14 0.76 8.89 -28.66
C LYS A 14 -0.11 9.12 -29.91
N GLN A 15 0.20 10.14 -30.72
CA GLN A 15 -0.49 10.40 -31.98
C GLN A 15 -2.01 10.62 -31.82
N LEU A 16 -2.43 11.25 -30.71
CA LEU A 16 -3.80 11.76 -30.60
C LEU A 16 -3.97 12.92 -31.57
N THR A 17 -5.08 12.94 -32.30
CA THR A 17 -5.45 14.11 -33.10
C THR A 17 -5.96 15.24 -32.20
N PRO A 18 -5.96 16.51 -32.67
CA PRO A 18 -6.62 17.60 -31.94
C PRO A 18 -8.09 17.31 -31.64
N ALA A 19 -8.78 16.59 -32.53
CA ALA A 19 -10.16 16.14 -32.32
C ALA A 19 -10.27 15.14 -31.16
N ASP A 20 -9.34 14.17 -31.09
CA ASP A 20 -9.30 13.19 -29.99
C ASP A 20 -9.11 13.88 -28.64
N GLU A 21 -8.15 14.80 -28.55
CA GLU A 21 -7.89 15.53 -27.30
C GLU A 21 -9.10 16.37 -26.88
N LYS A 22 -9.79 17.00 -27.85
CA LYS A 22 -11.03 17.73 -27.61
C LYS A 22 -12.14 16.82 -27.07
N VAL A 23 -12.35 15.65 -27.67
CA VAL A 23 -13.36 14.69 -27.20
C VAL A 23 -13.02 14.17 -25.81
N LEU A 24 -11.77 13.81 -25.55
CA LEU A 24 -11.32 13.38 -24.21
C LEU A 24 -11.54 14.47 -23.16
N ALA A 25 -11.22 15.73 -23.48
CA ALA A 25 -11.45 16.87 -22.60
C ALA A 25 -12.94 17.07 -22.32
N LEU A 26 -13.79 17.08 -23.34
CA LEU A 26 -15.25 17.28 -23.21
C LEU A 26 -15.91 16.17 -22.39
N VAL A 27 -15.64 14.91 -22.73
CA VAL A 27 -16.21 13.75 -22.01
C VAL A 27 -15.73 13.75 -20.57
N GLY A 28 -14.44 13.98 -20.37
CA GLY A 28 -13.83 14.01 -19.05
C GLY A 28 -14.33 15.14 -18.15
N ALA A 29 -14.56 16.33 -18.70
CA ALA A 29 -15.15 17.45 -17.99
C ALA A 29 -16.62 17.20 -17.64
N HIS A 30 -17.42 16.70 -18.59
CA HIS A 30 -18.84 16.37 -18.37
C HIS A 30 -19.01 15.34 -17.25
N LEU A 31 -18.31 14.20 -17.36
CA LEU A 31 -18.33 13.16 -16.33
C LEU A 31 -17.73 13.64 -15.00
N GLY A 32 -16.71 14.51 -15.03
CA GLY A 32 -16.13 15.13 -13.84
C GLY A 32 -17.11 16.02 -13.08
N SER A 33 -17.93 16.79 -13.81
CA SER A 33 -19.03 17.59 -13.25
C SER A 33 -20.09 16.69 -12.61
N LEU A 34 -20.49 15.61 -13.29
CA LEU A 34 -21.42 14.61 -12.74
C LEU A 34 -20.88 13.93 -11.49
N ALA A 35 -19.60 13.54 -11.48
CA ALA A 35 -18.94 12.97 -10.30
C ALA A 35 -18.96 13.96 -9.12
N SER A 36 -18.75 15.24 -9.39
CA SER A 36 -18.76 16.29 -8.35
C SER A 36 -20.15 16.48 -7.74
N ARG A 37 -21.20 16.55 -8.58
CA ARG A 37 -22.59 16.65 -8.13
C ARG A 37 -23.00 15.40 -7.35
N ASN A 38 -22.69 14.21 -7.87
CA ASN A 38 -23.02 12.96 -7.21
C ASN A 38 -22.28 12.79 -5.88
N LEU A 39 -21.01 13.19 -5.78
CA LEU A 39 -20.27 13.17 -4.52
C LEU A 39 -20.91 14.08 -3.47
N LYS A 40 -21.42 15.26 -3.87
CA LYS A 40 -22.16 16.14 -2.95
C LYS A 40 -23.36 15.40 -2.34
N VAL A 41 -24.17 14.76 -3.18
CA VAL A 41 -25.33 13.95 -2.73
C VAL A 41 -24.89 12.77 -1.85
N ARG A 42 -23.82 12.06 -2.23
CA ARG A 42 -23.28 10.97 -1.40
C ARG A 42 -22.83 11.48 -0.02
N CYS A 43 -22.21 12.66 0.04
CA CYS A 43 -21.79 13.24 1.32
C CYS A 43 -22.99 13.62 2.20
N THR A 44 -24.07 14.16 1.61
CA THR A 44 -25.29 14.51 2.36
C THR A 44 -26.03 13.29 2.90
N GLU A 45 -25.94 12.13 2.23
CA GLU A 45 -26.50 10.86 2.77
C GLU A 45 -25.84 10.42 4.08
N GLY A 46 -24.61 10.88 4.38
CA GLY A 46 -23.90 10.49 5.60
C GLY A 46 -23.85 8.96 5.81
N LEU A 47 -24.34 8.52 6.97
CA LEU A 47 -24.50 7.11 7.33
C LEU A 47 -25.76 6.45 6.76
N GLY A 48 -26.76 7.22 6.31
CA GLY A 48 -28.03 6.73 5.76
C GLY A 48 -27.93 6.17 4.33
N HIS A 49 -26.75 5.71 3.93
CA HIS A 49 -26.54 5.13 2.61
C HIS A 49 -27.18 3.75 2.51
N SER A 50 -27.97 3.49 1.47
CA SER A 50 -28.67 2.22 1.27
C SER A 50 -28.66 1.80 -0.20
N ALA A 51 -29.07 0.55 -0.47
CA ALA A 51 -29.26 0.07 -1.83
C ALA A 51 -30.28 0.93 -2.62
N THR A 52 -31.30 1.45 -1.93
CA THR A 52 -32.33 2.31 -2.52
C THR A 52 -31.76 3.67 -2.94
N THR A 53 -31.02 4.35 -2.05
CA THR A 53 -30.41 5.65 -2.37
C THR A 53 -29.32 5.51 -3.44
N TRP A 54 -28.58 4.40 -3.41
CA TRP A 54 -27.65 4.03 -4.49
C TRP A 54 -28.35 3.89 -5.84
N ALA A 55 -29.46 3.13 -5.90
CA ALA A 55 -30.20 2.88 -7.12
C ALA A 55 -30.80 4.18 -7.70
N ALA A 56 -31.36 5.05 -6.85
CA ALA A 56 -31.89 6.35 -7.25
C ALA A 56 -30.83 7.23 -7.91
N ARG A 57 -29.69 7.42 -7.25
CA ARG A 57 -28.54 8.16 -7.81
C ARG A 57 -28.04 7.60 -9.14
N LYS A 58 -27.96 6.27 -9.24
CA LYS A 58 -27.53 5.62 -10.48
C LYS A 58 -28.54 5.88 -11.60
N ARG A 59 -29.85 5.86 -11.31
CA ARG A 59 -30.90 6.18 -12.29
C ARG A 59 -30.79 7.63 -12.80
N GLU A 60 -30.67 8.60 -11.91
CA GLU A 60 -30.47 10.02 -12.27
C GLU A 60 -29.24 10.23 -13.15
N LEU A 61 -28.11 9.63 -12.78
CA LEU A 61 -26.88 9.71 -13.56
C LEU A 61 -27.00 9.02 -14.93
N THR A 62 -27.80 7.95 -15.03
CA THR A 62 -27.96 7.19 -16.28
C THR A 62 -28.59 8.06 -17.36
N ALA A 63 -29.58 8.88 -17.01
CA ALA A 63 -30.28 9.78 -17.95
C ALA A 63 -29.33 10.80 -18.62
N VAL A 64 -28.33 11.29 -17.88
CA VAL A 64 -27.40 12.35 -18.34
C VAL A 64 -26.02 11.83 -18.73
N SER A 65 -25.82 10.51 -18.72
CA SER A 65 -24.57 9.86 -19.12
C SER A 65 -24.83 8.55 -19.87
N SER A 66 -24.70 7.41 -19.22
CA SER A 66 -25.13 6.09 -19.65
C SER A 66 -25.23 5.18 -18.44
N SER A 67 -25.89 4.03 -18.54
CA SER A 67 -26.04 3.10 -17.41
C SER A 67 -24.69 2.63 -16.83
N ARG A 68 -23.68 2.50 -17.69
CA ARG A 68 -22.32 2.09 -17.31
C ARG A 68 -21.49 3.23 -16.70
N TRP A 69 -21.55 4.43 -17.31
CA TRP A 69 -20.93 5.61 -16.72
C TRP A 69 -21.52 5.93 -15.35
N ALA A 70 -22.85 5.86 -15.22
CA ALA A 70 -23.54 6.01 -13.95
C ALA A 70 -23.07 5.01 -12.89
N GLY A 71 -22.86 3.75 -13.28
CA GLY A 71 -22.28 2.72 -12.41
C GLY A 71 -20.87 3.11 -11.91
N SER A 72 -19.99 3.49 -12.82
CA SER A 72 -18.61 3.89 -12.51
C SER A 72 -18.54 5.16 -11.66
N LEU A 73 -19.37 6.16 -11.95
CA LEU A 73 -19.50 7.39 -11.18
C LEU A 73 -19.99 7.13 -9.76
N THR A 74 -21.10 6.40 -9.61
CA THR A 74 -21.72 6.11 -8.31
C THR A 74 -20.78 5.33 -7.39
N LYS A 75 -20.04 4.36 -7.96
CA LYS A 75 -19.02 3.62 -7.24
C LYS A 75 -17.83 4.49 -6.87
N ALA A 76 -17.28 5.26 -7.80
CA ALA A 76 -16.12 6.11 -7.52
C ALA A 76 -16.40 7.16 -6.43
N THR A 77 -17.59 7.77 -6.41
CA THR A 77 -17.97 8.75 -5.38
C THR A 77 -18.20 8.08 -4.02
N HIS A 78 -18.79 6.89 -3.99
CA HIS A 78 -18.90 6.09 -2.77
C HIS A 78 -17.52 5.67 -2.24
N ASP A 79 -16.63 5.17 -3.09
CA ASP A 79 -15.26 4.78 -2.73
C ASP A 79 -14.48 5.98 -2.18
N GLN A 80 -14.69 7.18 -2.73
CA GLN A 80 -14.09 8.42 -2.25
C GLN A 80 -14.61 8.82 -0.86
N TRP A 81 -15.91 8.70 -0.61
CA TRP A 81 -16.51 8.88 0.73
C TRP A 81 -15.95 7.86 1.72
N ALA A 82 -15.91 6.58 1.36
CA ALA A 82 -15.39 5.51 2.21
C ALA A 82 -13.89 5.69 2.52
N LEU A 83 -13.10 6.15 1.54
CA LEU A 83 -11.71 6.51 1.76
C LEU A 83 -11.58 7.65 2.78
N ALA A 84 -12.41 8.70 2.68
CA ALA A 84 -12.41 9.79 3.63
C ALA A 84 -12.73 9.33 5.06
N ARG A 85 -13.69 8.40 5.23
CA ARG A 85 -14.00 7.76 6.52
C ARG A 85 -12.82 7.00 7.12
N ARG A 86 -12.08 6.25 6.29
CA ARG A 86 -10.87 5.55 6.73
C ARG A 86 -9.77 6.53 7.14
N CYS A 87 -9.58 7.60 6.36
CA CYS A 87 -8.63 8.66 6.68
C CYS A 87 -8.99 9.40 7.98
N GLN A 88 -10.28 9.65 8.25
CA GLN A 88 -10.73 10.21 9.53
C GLN A 88 -10.36 9.34 10.72
N LEU A 89 -10.59 8.02 10.63
CA LEU A 89 -10.20 7.09 11.71
C LEU A 89 -8.69 7.14 11.98
N ALA A 90 -7.89 7.06 10.93
CA ALA A 90 -6.44 7.16 11.05
C ALA A 90 -6.01 8.53 11.62
N HIS A 91 -6.72 9.61 11.28
CA HIS A 91 -6.47 10.93 11.84
C HIS A 91 -6.78 11.01 13.33
N ILE A 92 -7.91 10.44 13.78
CA ILE A 92 -8.30 10.33 15.19
C ILE A 92 -7.23 9.58 15.98
N GLN A 93 -6.85 8.40 15.52
CA GLN A 93 -5.82 7.58 16.18
C GLN A 93 -4.48 8.34 16.31
N CYS A 94 -4.11 9.11 15.28
CA CYS A 94 -2.92 9.96 15.31
C CYS A 94 -3.04 11.13 16.30
N LEU A 95 -4.21 11.79 16.36
CA LEU A 95 -4.48 12.86 17.32
C LEU A 95 -4.44 12.34 18.76
N GLU A 96 -5.11 11.22 19.04
CA GLU A 96 -5.11 10.59 20.36
C GLU A 96 -3.69 10.19 20.79
N ALA A 97 -2.90 9.59 19.90
CA ALA A 97 -1.51 9.25 20.18
C ALA A 97 -0.67 10.50 20.49
N GLY A 98 -0.91 11.59 19.75
CA GLY A 98 -0.28 12.89 19.99
C GLY A 98 -0.67 13.48 21.34
N ILE A 99 -1.96 13.52 21.67
CA ILE A 99 -2.53 14.01 22.94
C ILE A 99 -1.95 13.22 24.11
N ARG A 100 -2.03 11.89 24.08
CA ARG A 100 -1.45 11.01 25.12
C ARG A 100 0.04 11.31 25.35
N THR A 101 0.79 11.52 24.27
CA THR A 101 2.22 11.83 24.37
C THR A 101 2.47 13.20 25.01
N ILE A 102 1.72 14.23 24.62
CA ILE A 102 1.88 15.58 25.19
C ILE A 102 1.46 15.59 26.66
N ALA A 103 0.28 15.05 26.97
CA ALA A 103 -0.25 14.98 28.33
C ALA A 103 0.74 14.27 29.28
N HIS A 104 1.27 13.12 28.87
CA HIS A 104 2.30 12.41 29.64
C HIS A 104 3.55 13.25 29.90
N ARG A 105 4.02 14.01 28.90
CA ARG A 105 5.22 14.84 29.07
C ARG A 105 4.96 16.11 29.89
N LEU A 106 3.73 16.63 29.87
CA LEU A 106 3.32 17.77 30.69
C LEU A 106 3.17 17.38 32.17
N SER A 107 2.80 16.12 32.47
CA SER A 107 2.67 15.61 33.84
C SER A 107 4.00 15.33 34.53
N LEU A 108 5.12 15.42 33.81
CA LEU A 108 6.46 15.24 34.37
C LEU A 108 7.11 16.58 34.69
N PRO A 109 7.99 16.67 35.72
CA PRO A 109 8.75 17.88 36.00
C PRO A 109 9.53 18.38 34.78
N VAL A 110 9.65 19.70 34.66
CA VAL A 110 10.45 20.33 33.60
C VAL A 110 11.89 19.82 33.70
N GLY A 111 12.44 19.34 32.59
CA GLY A 111 13.79 18.76 32.52
C GLY A 111 13.90 17.31 32.98
N ALA A 112 12.82 16.68 33.46
CA ALA A 112 12.84 15.28 33.88
C ALA A 112 13.31 14.36 32.75
N LYS A 113 14.33 13.53 33.04
CA LYS A 113 14.88 12.58 32.07
C LYS A 113 13.84 11.49 31.80
N GLY A 114 13.62 11.20 30.52
CA GLY A 114 12.79 10.08 30.11
C GLY A 114 13.47 8.74 30.29
N SER A 115 12.70 7.67 30.13
CA SER A 115 13.24 6.31 30.06
C SER A 115 13.52 5.92 28.60
N LYS A 116 14.09 4.73 28.39
CA LYS A 116 14.24 4.17 27.04
C LYS A 116 12.90 3.92 26.33
N LYS A 117 11.79 3.87 27.06
CA LYS A 117 10.45 3.54 26.53
C LYS A 117 9.49 4.74 26.46
N ALA A 118 9.71 5.76 27.28
CA ALA A 118 8.83 6.91 27.39
C ALA A 118 9.64 8.22 27.40
N PRO A 119 9.19 9.26 26.67
CA PRO A 119 9.84 10.56 26.68
C PRO A 119 9.71 11.22 28.05
N GLY A 120 10.74 11.97 28.45
CA GLY A 120 10.72 12.74 29.69
C GLY A 120 9.93 14.05 29.58
N GLY A 121 9.99 14.83 30.65
CA GLY A 121 9.38 16.16 30.70
C GLY A 121 9.89 17.10 29.61
N TYR A 122 9.19 18.21 29.39
CA TYR A 122 9.66 19.26 28.48
C TYR A 122 10.89 19.96 29.05
N ARG A 123 11.77 20.48 28.18
CA ARG A 123 13.09 20.98 28.61
C ARG A 123 13.00 22.28 29.40
N SER A 124 12.07 23.15 29.07
CA SER A 124 11.92 24.47 29.68
C SER A 124 10.47 24.81 29.92
N ARG A 125 10.22 25.74 30.85
CA ARG A 125 8.88 26.29 31.09
C ARG A 125 8.26 26.88 29.82
N ARG A 126 9.06 27.57 28.99
CA ARG A 126 8.59 28.11 27.69
C ARG A 126 8.08 27.01 26.75
N GLU A 127 8.82 25.90 26.62
CA GLU A 127 8.38 24.75 25.82
C GLU A 127 7.12 24.11 26.43
N TRP A 128 7.11 23.92 27.75
CA TRP A 128 5.97 23.38 28.49
C TRP A 128 4.69 24.21 28.26
N HIS A 129 4.75 25.55 28.38
CA HIS A 129 3.60 26.42 28.12
C HIS A 129 3.12 26.37 26.66
N ALA A 130 4.05 26.38 25.71
CA ALA A 130 3.71 26.24 24.30
C ALA A 130 3.04 24.88 24.01
N LYS A 131 3.44 23.82 24.72
CA LYS A 131 2.89 22.47 24.58
C LYS A 131 1.55 22.30 25.28
N THR A 132 1.32 23.00 26.38
CA THR A 132 0.01 23.10 27.03
C THR A 132 -1.02 23.74 26.10
N ARG A 133 -0.69 24.86 25.45
CA ARG A 133 -1.57 25.45 24.41
C ARG A 133 -1.79 24.51 23.23
N ARG A 134 -0.73 23.80 22.82
CA ARG A 134 -0.83 22.82 21.72
C ARG A 134 -1.74 21.65 22.08
N LEU A 135 -1.77 21.21 23.33
CA LEU A 135 -2.63 20.13 23.82
C LEU A 135 -4.10 20.50 23.61
N HIS A 136 -4.54 21.66 24.12
CA HIS A 136 -5.91 22.16 23.94
C HIS A 136 -6.31 22.26 22.46
N VAL A 137 -5.42 22.74 21.59
CA VAL A 137 -5.68 22.79 20.14
C VAL A 137 -5.84 21.38 19.54
N LEU A 138 -5.10 20.39 20.04
CA LEU A 138 -5.24 19.01 19.58
C LEU A 138 -6.53 18.36 20.09
N GLU A 139 -6.92 18.64 21.34
CA GLU A 139 -8.14 18.14 21.97
C GLU A 139 -9.39 18.67 21.24
N GLY A 140 -9.51 19.99 21.05
CA GLY A 140 -10.64 20.55 20.29
C GLY A 140 -10.66 20.08 18.83
N ARG A 141 -9.49 19.77 18.25
CA ARG A 141 -9.44 19.15 16.92
C ARG A 141 -9.90 17.69 16.94
N LEU A 142 -9.53 16.92 17.97
CA LEU A 142 -9.95 15.53 18.13
C LEU A 142 -11.46 15.46 18.31
N GLU A 143 -12.02 16.30 19.18
CA GLU A 143 -13.45 16.43 19.43
C GLU A 143 -14.21 16.69 18.13
N ARG A 144 -13.82 17.73 17.37
CA ARG A 144 -14.46 18.03 16.08
C ARG A 144 -14.42 16.86 15.09
N VAL A 145 -13.28 16.16 14.98
CA VAL A 145 -13.15 15.03 14.04
C VAL A 145 -13.93 13.80 14.52
N ARG A 146 -14.10 13.62 15.84
CA ARG A 146 -14.97 12.59 16.41
C ARG A 146 -16.44 12.91 16.13
N ALA A 147 -16.87 14.15 16.37
CA ALA A 147 -18.22 14.62 16.04
C ALA A 147 -18.53 14.44 14.54
N ASP A 148 -17.63 14.87 13.64
CA ASP A 148 -17.75 14.61 12.20
C ASP A 148 -17.89 13.10 11.92
N ARG A 149 -17.12 12.26 12.63
CA ARG A 149 -17.13 10.81 12.42
C ARG A 149 -18.44 10.18 12.88
N GLU A 150 -18.96 10.58 14.03
CA GLU A 150 -20.23 10.12 14.58
C GLU A 150 -21.40 10.55 13.69
N ALA A 151 -21.40 11.81 13.24
CA ALA A 151 -22.41 12.34 12.32
C ALA A 151 -22.32 11.78 10.88
N GLY A 152 -21.26 11.04 10.53
CA GLY A 152 -21.04 10.56 9.16
C GLY A 152 -20.58 11.63 8.16
N THR A 153 -20.25 12.83 8.65
CA THR A 153 -19.79 13.97 7.86
C THR A 153 -18.36 13.74 7.37
N VAL A 154 -18.13 13.93 6.07
CA VAL A 154 -16.79 13.85 5.47
C VAL A 154 -16.46 15.11 4.68
N HIS A 155 -15.21 15.58 4.82
CA HIS A 155 -14.72 16.76 4.13
C HIS A 155 -13.84 16.36 2.94
N VAL A 156 -14.42 16.35 1.74
CA VAL A 156 -13.78 15.84 0.53
C VAL A 156 -13.64 16.93 -0.52
N VAL A 157 -12.44 17.03 -1.12
CA VAL A 157 -12.14 17.98 -2.19
C VAL A 157 -11.73 17.20 -3.45
N ARG A 158 -12.63 17.11 -4.44
CA ARG A 158 -12.28 16.63 -5.79
C ARG A 158 -11.27 17.59 -6.43
N GLY A 159 -10.20 17.03 -7.00
CA GLY A 159 -9.05 17.81 -7.47
C GLY A 159 -7.92 17.94 -6.43
N GLY A 160 -8.18 17.52 -5.19
CA GLY A 160 -7.18 17.48 -4.12
C GLY A 160 -7.13 18.77 -3.30
N LYS A 161 -7.06 18.60 -1.97
CA LYS A 161 -7.02 19.71 -1.00
C LYS A 161 -5.79 20.61 -1.17
N ARG A 162 -4.66 20.06 -1.64
CA ARG A 162 -3.44 20.82 -1.90
C ARG A 162 -3.67 21.82 -3.03
N LEU A 163 -4.18 21.36 -4.17
CA LEU A 163 -4.41 22.19 -5.33
C LEU A 163 -5.46 23.27 -5.06
N ALA A 164 -6.53 22.93 -4.33
CA ALA A 164 -7.51 23.91 -3.87
C ALA A 164 -6.88 25.03 -3.03
N ARG A 165 -5.98 24.68 -2.09
CA ARG A 165 -5.28 25.67 -1.26
C ARG A 165 -4.28 26.51 -2.05
N THR A 166 -3.59 25.89 -3.01
CA THR A 166 -2.64 26.59 -3.89
C THR A 166 -3.31 27.75 -4.63
N ARG A 167 -4.64 27.73 -4.85
CA ARG A 167 -5.38 28.86 -5.44
C ARG A 167 -5.21 30.19 -4.69
N HIS A 168 -4.99 30.14 -3.39
CA HIS A 168 -4.78 31.32 -2.54
C HIS A 168 -3.30 31.72 -2.41
N HIS A 169 -2.39 30.92 -2.98
CA HIS A 169 -0.93 31.07 -2.86
C HIS A 169 -0.26 30.83 -4.23
N LEU A 170 -0.81 31.44 -5.28
CA LEU A 170 -0.37 31.22 -6.66
C LEU A 170 1.05 31.76 -6.90
N SER A 171 1.38 32.92 -6.34
CA SER A 171 2.72 33.52 -6.37
C SER A 171 3.76 32.59 -5.77
N ASP A 172 3.50 32.06 -4.57
CA ASP A 172 4.41 31.14 -3.86
C ASP A 172 4.60 29.83 -4.63
N ALA A 173 3.58 29.42 -5.37
CA ALA A 173 3.61 28.22 -6.21
C ALA A 173 4.17 28.47 -7.61
N GLN A 174 4.49 29.73 -7.96
CA GLN A 174 4.93 30.15 -9.29
C GLN A 174 3.94 29.71 -10.39
N LEU A 175 2.64 29.95 -10.17
CA LEU A 175 1.58 29.59 -11.11
C LEU A 175 0.72 30.81 -11.44
N THR A 176 0.29 30.89 -12.70
CA THR A 176 -0.82 31.78 -13.06
C THR A 176 -2.15 31.16 -12.66
N GLU A 177 -3.21 31.97 -12.62
CA GLU A 177 -4.57 31.44 -12.43
C GLU A 177 -4.97 30.46 -13.56
N ALA A 178 -4.58 30.75 -14.80
CA ALA A 178 -4.86 29.88 -15.94
C ALA A 178 -4.18 28.52 -15.80
N ASP A 179 -2.91 28.49 -15.39
CA ASP A 179 -2.16 27.24 -15.13
C ASP A 179 -2.80 26.43 -14.02
N TRP A 180 -3.16 27.10 -12.92
CA TRP A 180 -3.88 26.47 -11.82
C TRP A 180 -5.22 25.90 -12.28
N ARG A 181 -5.99 26.65 -13.08
CA ARG A 181 -7.31 26.25 -13.57
C ARG A 181 -7.21 25.01 -14.46
N ARG A 182 -6.25 24.98 -15.38
CA ARG A 182 -5.96 23.79 -16.21
C ARG A 182 -5.65 22.56 -15.35
N ARG A 183 -4.77 22.70 -14.34
CA ARG A 183 -4.48 21.60 -13.39
C ARG A 183 -5.71 21.19 -12.58
N TRP A 184 -6.51 22.16 -12.13
CA TRP A 184 -7.70 21.94 -11.32
C TRP A 184 -8.77 21.17 -12.09
N GLU A 185 -9.01 21.53 -13.34
CA GLU A 185 -9.95 20.85 -14.23
C GLU A 185 -9.45 19.46 -14.61
N ALA A 186 -8.17 19.30 -14.94
CA ALA A 186 -7.58 17.99 -15.26
C ALA A 186 -7.65 17.01 -14.09
N GLU A 187 -7.40 17.45 -12.85
CA GLU A 187 -7.54 16.61 -11.65
C GLU A 187 -9.02 16.30 -11.29
N ARG A 188 -9.96 17.10 -11.83
CA ARG A 188 -11.41 16.92 -11.67
C ARG A 188 -12.07 16.17 -12.83
N CYS A 189 -11.35 15.98 -13.92
CA CYS A 189 -11.72 15.11 -15.01
C CYS A 189 -12.07 13.70 -14.51
N PHE A 190 -13.04 13.06 -15.15
CA PHE A 190 -13.42 11.68 -14.86
C PHE A 190 -13.51 10.89 -16.17
N LEU A 191 -12.52 10.03 -16.40
CA LEU A 191 -12.51 9.07 -17.51
C LEU A 191 -11.97 7.74 -16.99
N GLN A 192 -12.77 7.07 -16.16
CA GLN A 192 -12.41 5.77 -15.63
C GLN A 192 -13.62 4.84 -15.58
N ALA A 193 -13.39 3.57 -15.92
CA ALA A 193 -14.41 2.54 -15.91
C ALA A 193 -13.84 1.24 -15.34
N ASP A 194 -14.62 0.59 -14.49
CA ASP A 194 -14.27 -0.73 -13.94
C ASP A 194 -14.39 -1.81 -15.03
N GLY A 195 -13.62 -2.89 -14.85
CA GLY A 195 -13.68 -4.05 -15.75
C GLY A 195 -14.86 -4.96 -15.46
N GLU A 196 -15.34 -5.64 -16.50
CA GLU A 196 -16.45 -6.59 -16.47
C GLU A 196 -15.99 -7.90 -17.13
N SER A 197 -15.87 -8.97 -16.36
CA SER A 197 -15.50 -10.29 -16.91
C SER A 197 -16.62 -10.84 -17.80
N GLY A 198 -16.24 -11.49 -18.89
CA GLY A 198 -17.16 -12.03 -19.91
C GLY A 198 -17.67 -10.98 -20.89
N LYS A 199 -17.32 -9.70 -20.73
CA LYS A 199 -17.60 -8.66 -21.72
C LYS A 199 -16.45 -8.50 -22.69
N ARG A 200 -16.75 -8.00 -23.90
CA ARG A 200 -15.75 -7.83 -24.96
C ARG A 200 -14.58 -7.00 -24.45
N TYR A 201 -13.39 -7.58 -24.51
CA TYR A 201 -12.13 -7.00 -24.02
C TYR A 201 -12.12 -6.66 -22.52
N GLY A 202 -13.02 -7.27 -21.73
CA GLY A 202 -13.05 -7.12 -20.29
C GLY A 202 -13.57 -5.78 -19.78
N ASN A 203 -14.10 -4.90 -20.65
CA ASN A 203 -14.65 -3.59 -20.29
C ASN A 203 -15.54 -3.03 -21.40
N GLU A 204 -16.81 -2.77 -21.13
CA GLU A 204 -17.73 -2.26 -22.15
C GLU A 204 -17.65 -0.75 -22.35
N THR A 205 -17.17 -0.01 -21.35
CA THR A 205 -17.22 1.45 -21.33
C THR A 205 -15.99 2.05 -22.02
N ILE A 206 -14.81 1.62 -21.60
CA ILE A 206 -13.52 1.96 -22.24
C ILE A 206 -12.95 0.63 -22.72
N ARG A 207 -13.02 0.39 -24.02
CA ARG A 207 -12.49 -0.83 -24.65
C ARG A 207 -11.10 -0.57 -25.17
N VAL A 208 -10.22 -1.55 -24.97
CA VAL A 208 -8.93 -1.60 -25.63
C VAL A 208 -8.80 -2.98 -26.25
N SER A 209 -8.72 -3.04 -27.57
CA SER A 209 -8.57 -4.30 -28.30
C SER A 209 -7.13 -4.86 -28.15
N PRO A 210 -6.89 -6.14 -28.49
CA PRO A 210 -5.54 -6.72 -28.47
C PRO A 210 -4.51 -5.97 -29.32
N ASP A 211 -4.93 -5.41 -30.46
CA ASP A 211 -4.16 -4.55 -31.36
C ASP A 211 -4.08 -3.08 -30.89
N GLY A 212 -4.60 -2.79 -29.70
CA GLY A 212 -4.45 -1.49 -29.04
C GLY A 212 -5.42 -0.40 -29.50
N GLU A 213 -6.47 -0.73 -30.26
CA GLU A 213 -7.54 0.22 -30.57
C GLU A 213 -8.25 0.65 -29.28
N VAL A 214 -8.32 1.95 -29.02
CA VAL A 214 -9.01 2.48 -27.84
C VAL A 214 -10.35 3.06 -28.27
N SER A 215 -11.45 2.52 -27.73
CA SER A 215 -12.79 3.07 -27.98
C SER A 215 -13.57 3.35 -26.70
N ILE A 216 -14.24 4.51 -26.67
CA ILE A 216 -14.93 5.04 -25.50
C ILE A 216 -16.42 5.14 -25.83
N LYS A 217 -17.29 4.60 -24.97
CA LYS A 217 -18.72 4.85 -25.05
C LYS A 217 -18.99 6.31 -24.65
N LEU A 218 -19.59 7.11 -25.53
CA LEU A 218 -19.88 8.51 -25.22
C LEU A 218 -21.10 8.62 -24.29
N PRO A 219 -21.12 9.57 -23.34
CA PRO A 219 -22.32 9.90 -22.56
C PRO A 219 -23.38 10.54 -23.46
N ALA A 220 -24.66 10.40 -23.12
CA ALA A 220 -25.80 10.80 -23.95
C ALA A 220 -25.69 12.22 -24.56
N PRO A 221 -25.29 13.28 -23.83
CA PRO A 221 -25.18 14.62 -24.41
C PRO A 221 -24.07 14.76 -25.47
N LEU A 222 -23.12 13.83 -25.51
CA LEU A 222 -21.95 13.88 -26.39
C LEU A 222 -21.99 12.82 -27.48
N THR A 223 -23.09 12.06 -27.63
CA THR A 223 -23.18 11.00 -28.65
C THR A 223 -23.07 11.52 -30.08
N HIS A 224 -23.39 12.79 -30.32
CA HIS A 224 -23.21 13.46 -31.62
C HIS A 224 -21.75 13.53 -32.07
N LEU A 225 -20.79 13.34 -31.15
CA LEU A 225 -19.35 13.29 -31.46
C LEU A 225 -18.88 11.89 -31.86
N ALA A 226 -19.74 10.87 -31.82
CA ALA A 226 -19.36 9.49 -32.12
C ALA A 226 -18.86 9.34 -33.56
N ASN A 227 -17.74 8.62 -33.73
CA ASN A 227 -17.18 8.25 -35.04
C ASN A 227 -17.27 6.75 -35.32
N ALA A 228 -17.97 6.00 -34.45
CA ALA A 228 -18.13 4.56 -34.56
C ALA A 228 -19.52 4.09 -34.07
N PRO A 229 -19.99 2.90 -34.49
CA PRO A 229 -21.29 2.36 -34.11
C PRO A 229 -21.55 2.32 -32.60
N HIS A 230 -22.83 2.29 -32.25
CA HIS A 230 -23.31 2.27 -30.86
C HIS A 230 -22.83 3.48 -30.04
N GLY A 231 -22.71 4.66 -30.64
CA GLY A 231 -22.35 5.91 -29.95
C GLY A 231 -20.96 5.83 -29.29
N ARG A 232 -20.00 5.22 -29.97
CA ARG A 232 -18.61 5.13 -29.51
C ARG A 232 -17.73 6.12 -30.25
N TYR A 233 -16.65 6.51 -29.58
CA TYR A 233 -15.56 7.25 -30.17
C TYR A 233 -14.29 6.39 -30.15
N VAL A 234 -13.73 6.11 -31.31
CA VAL A 234 -12.45 5.42 -31.49
C VAL A 234 -11.36 6.47 -31.62
N LEU A 235 -10.34 6.40 -30.77
CA LEU A 235 -9.19 7.29 -30.83
C LEU A 235 -8.29 6.90 -32.03
N ALA A 236 -7.65 7.87 -32.68
CA ALA A 236 -6.73 7.57 -33.78
C ALA A 236 -5.46 6.83 -33.31
N CYS A 237 -5.12 6.95 -32.03
CA CYS A 237 -3.94 6.33 -31.44
C CYS A 237 -4.09 4.82 -31.20
N ARG A 238 -2.96 4.13 -31.13
CA ARG A 238 -2.86 2.76 -30.61
C ARG A 238 -2.22 2.74 -29.22
N ALA A 239 -2.81 1.98 -28.31
CA ALA A 239 -2.31 1.77 -26.95
C ALA A 239 -1.56 0.44 -26.85
N GLY A 240 -0.29 0.50 -26.43
CA GLY A 240 0.50 -0.68 -26.09
C GLY A 240 1.16 -0.52 -24.73
N PHE A 241 1.21 -1.58 -23.92
CA PHE A 241 1.79 -1.56 -22.58
C PHE A 241 3.17 -2.23 -22.58
N PRO A 242 4.28 -1.47 -22.41
CA PRO A 242 5.62 -2.07 -22.39
C PRO A 242 5.84 -3.00 -21.20
N HIS A 243 5.29 -2.63 -20.04
CA HIS A 243 5.39 -3.42 -18.83
C HIS A 243 4.13 -4.27 -18.66
N ARG A 244 4.31 -5.61 -18.57
CA ARG A 244 3.23 -6.61 -18.49
C ARG A 244 2.22 -6.53 -19.64
N GLY A 245 2.71 -6.19 -20.83
CA GLY A 245 1.90 -6.14 -22.06
C GLY A 245 1.25 -7.48 -22.39
N GLN A 246 2.02 -8.57 -22.31
CA GLN A 246 1.49 -9.91 -22.59
C GLN A 246 0.39 -10.32 -21.61
N GLU A 247 0.62 -10.17 -20.30
CA GLU A 247 -0.41 -10.48 -19.29
C GLU A 247 -1.69 -9.66 -19.51
N TRP A 248 -1.54 -8.38 -19.88
CA TRP A 248 -2.68 -7.55 -20.24
C TRP A 248 -3.39 -8.07 -21.50
N ALA A 249 -2.65 -8.40 -22.56
CA ALA A 249 -3.19 -8.91 -23.82
C ALA A 249 -3.93 -10.24 -23.63
N ASP A 250 -3.36 -11.18 -22.87
CA ASP A 250 -3.99 -12.47 -22.55
C ASP A 250 -5.33 -12.27 -21.85
N ARG A 251 -5.41 -11.29 -20.94
CA ARG A 251 -6.67 -10.95 -20.25
C ARG A 251 -7.71 -10.35 -21.18
N VAL A 252 -7.30 -9.43 -22.05
CA VAL A 252 -8.18 -8.80 -23.05
C VAL A 252 -8.71 -9.86 -24.03
N ALA A 253 -7.84 -10.74 -24.53
CA ALA A 253 -8.21 -11.84 -25.42
C ALA A 253 -9.20 -12.81 -24.74
N ALA A 254 -9.00 -13.11 -23.46
CA ALA A 254 -9.89 -13.95 -22.66
C ALA A 254 -11.11 -13.22 -22.06
N ASN A 255 -11.38 -11.96 -22.47
CA ASN A 255 -12.50 -11.16 -21.96
C ASN A 255 -12.55 -11.06 -20.41
N ARG A 256 -11.40 -11.09 -19.75
CA ARG A 256 -11.29 -10.97 -18.28
C ARG A 256 -11.37 -9.51 -17.87
N ALA A 257 -12.00 -9.22 -16.72
CA ALA A 257 -12.14 -7.84 -16.24
C ALA A 257 -10.80 -7.07 -16.21
N VAL A 258 -10.79 -5.92 -16.89
CA VAL A 258 -9.73 -4.90 -16.86
C VAL A 258 -10.37 -3.52 -16.68
N ALA A 259 -10.00 -2.82 -15.61
CA ALA A 259 -10.40 -1.44 -15.40
C ALA A 259 -9.46 -0.51 -16.17
N TYR A 260 -10.01 0.57 -16.74
CA TYR A 260 -9.23 1.56 -17.47
C TYR A 260 -9.44 2.96 -16.90
N ARG A 261 -8.38 3.78 -16.92
CA ARG A 261 -8.41 5.21 -16.64
C ARG A 261 -7.62 5.97 -17.69
N ILE A 262 -8.26 6.94 -18.34
CA ILE A 262 -7.61 7.92 -19.21
C ILE A 262 -7.45 9.23 -18.41
N HIS A 263 -6.28 9.85 -18.45
CA HIS A 263 -6.05 11.13 -17.79
C HIS A 263 -4.99 11.97 -18.50
N LEU A 264 -5.11 13.29 -18.37
CA LEU A 264 -4.13 14.26 -18.81
C LEU A 264 -3.13 14.54 -17.69
N ASP A 265 -1.84 14.36 -17.97
CA ASP A 265 -0.75 14.93 -17.18
C ASP A 265 -0.48 16.34 -17.74
N VAL A 266 -0.95 17.36 -17.02
CA VAL A 266 -0.86 18.77 -17.45
C VAL A 266 0.58 19.26 -17.51
N ASP A 267 1.42 18.82 -16.57
CA ASP A 267 2.81 19.26 -16.49
C ASP A 267 3.62 18.72 -17.66
N ARG A 268 3.27 17.53 -18.16
CA ARG A 268 3.91 16.93 -19.34
C ARG A 268 3.19 17.23 -20.65
N GLY A 269 1.98 17.78 -20.61
CA GLY A 269 1.10 17.94 -21.76
C GLY A 269 0.80 16.60 -22.46
N ARG A 270 0.55 15.52 -21.69
CA ARG A 270 0.43 14.16 -22.24
C ARG A 270 -0.76 13.40 -21.69
N TRP A 271 -1.49 12.73 -22.57
CA TRP A 271 -2.53 11.78 -22.19
C TRP A 271 -1.96 10.39 -21.89
N TYR A 272 -2.49 9.78 -20.84
CA TYR A 272 -2.10 8.45 -20.38
C TYR A 272 -3.31 7.56 -20.21
N LEU A 273 -3.16 6.30 -20.63
CA LEU A 273 -4.08 5.21 -20.35
C LEU A 273 -3.47 4.31 -19.28
N THR A 274 -4.21 4.05 -18.23
CA THR A 274 -3.85 3.10 -17.17
C THR A 274 -4.81 1.94 -17.20
N ALA A 275 -4.31 0.72 -17.35
CA ALA A 275 -5.05 -0.52 -17.18
C ALA A 275 -4.82 -1.08 -15.77
N SER A 276 -5.83 -1.67 -15.16
CA SER A 276 -5.72 -2.27 -13.83
C SER A 276 -6.58 -3.52 -13.67
N TRP A 277 -6.05 -4.54 -13.01
CA TRP A 277 -6.75 -5.80 -12.76
C TRP A 277 -6.34 -6.42 -11.43
N GLN A 278 -7.15 -7.33 -10.92
CA GLN A 278 -6.82 -8.10 -9.72
C GLN A 278 -5.91 -9.27 -10.07
N LEU A 279 -4.92 -9.52 -9.21
CA LEU A 279 -4.15 -10.75 -9.26
C LEU A 279 -4.96 -11.84 -8.56
N PRO A 280 -4.94 -13.09 -9.07
CA PRO A 280 -5.45 -14.22 -8.31
C PRO A 280 -4.77 -14.26 -6.95
N ILE A 281 -5.51 -14.65 -5.91
CA ILE A 281 -4.92 -14.86 -4.59
C ILE A 281 -3.94 -16.03 -4.72
N SER A 282 -2.63 -15.74 -4.69
CA SER A 282 -1.60 -16.78 -4.73
C SER A 282 -1.82 -17.78 -3.59
N ARG A 283 -1.79 -19.07 -3.90
CA ARG A 283 -1.84 -20.14 -2.89
C ARG A 283 -0.68 -19.95 -1.92
N THR A 284 -0.97 -20.03 -0.62
CA THR A 284 0.04 -19.87 0.43
C THR A 284 1.03 -21.03 0.37
N VAL A 285 2.30 -20.73 0.09
CA VAL A 285 3.38 -21.73 0.18
C VAL A 285 3.64 -22.01 1.67
N PRO A 286 3.73 -23.29 2.10
CA PRO A 286 4.06 -23.62 3.48
C PRO A 286 5.40 -23.00 3.91
N MET A 287 5.47 -22.50 5.16
CA MET A 287 6.64 -21.81 5.68
C MET A 287 7.92 -22.69 5.63
N ALA A 288 7.77 -24.00 5.86
CA ALA A 288 8.86 -24.96 5.76
C ALA A 288 9.49 -25.00 4.36
N ALA A 289 8.66 -24.98 3.30
CA ALA A 289 9.14 -24.99 1.92
C ALA A 289 9.84 -23.67 1.54
N VAL A 290 9.37 -22.54 2.09
CA VAL A 290 9.98 -21.21 1.89
C VAL A 290 11.36 -21.12 2.56
N LEU A 291 11.51 -21.70 3.75
CA LEU A 291 12.73 -21.65 4.55
C LEU A 291 13.72 -22.79 4.29
N ALA A 292 13.40 -23.73 3.38
CA ALA A 292 14.19 -24.93 3.10
C ALA A 292 15.65 -24.65 2.69
N HIS A 293 15.92 -23.48 2.12
CA HIS A 293 17.26 -23.05 1.69
C HIS A 293 17.84 -21.93 2.56
N GLY A 294 17.31 -21.77 3.78
CA GLY A 294 17.66 -20.67 4.68
C GLY A 294 16.85 -19.40 4.43
N VAL A 295 17.32 -18.28 4.99
CA VAL A 295 16.62 -16.98 4.93
C VAL A 295 17.63 -15.84 4.87
N ILE A 296 17.28 -14.74 4.20
CA ILE A 296 18.04 -13.50 4.31
C ILE A 296 17.33 -12.59 5.31
N GLY A 297 17.97 -12.31 6.45
CA GLY A 297 17.50 -11.28 7.37
C GLY A 297 17.92 -9.90 6.90
N VAL A 298 17.03 -8.92 7.01
CA VAL A 298 17.27 -7.53 6.56
C VAL A 298 16.88 -6.54 7.64
N ASP A 299 17.87 -5.79 8.12
CA ASP A 299 17.71 -4.61 8.97
C ASP A 299 17.60 -3.35 8.08
N MET A 300 16.58 -2.54 8.33
CA MET A 300 16.25 -1.38 7.49
C MET A 300 16.76 -0.10 8.14
N ASN A 301 17.72 0.58 7.50
CA ASN A 301 18.34 1.78 8.02
C ASN A 301 18.04 3.02 7.18
N ALA A 302 18.49 4.17 7.66
CA ALA A 302 18.23 5.47 7.06
C ALA A 302 18.74 5.65 5.62
N ASP A 303 19.82 4.96 5.32
CA ASP A 303 20.72 5.15 4.17
C ASP A 303 21.09 3.82 3.50
N HIS A 304 20.71 2.68 4.10
CA HIS A 304 20.97 1.37 3.52
C HIS A 304 20.04 0.27 4.07
N LEU A 305 19.97 -0.84 3.34
CA LEU A 305 19.51 -2.14 3.86
C LEU A 305 20.74 -2.95 4.27
N ALA A 306 20.82 -3.37 5.54
CA ALA A 306 21.83 -4.31 6.00
C ALA A 306 21.25 -5.72 5.96
N ALA A 307 21.88 -6.63 5.23
CA ALA A 307 21.34 -7.95 4.96
C ALA A 307 22.36 -9.04 5.25
N TRP A 308 21.91 -10.15 5.84
CA TRP A 308 22.74 -11.34 6.05
C TRP A 308 21.97 -12.59 5.71
N ARG A 309 22.59 -13.48 4.94
CA ARG A 309 22.08 -14.83 4.68
C ARG A 309 22.30 -15.70 5.92
N LEU A 310 21.28 -16.45 6.30
CA LEU A 310 21.32 -17.47 7.34
C LEU A 310 21.01 -18.82 6.70
N ASP A 311 21.68 -19.87 7.18
CA ASP A 311 21.36 -21.26 6.86
C ASP A 311 20.03 -21.70 7.51
N THR A 312 19.61 -22.95 7.32
CA THR A 312 18.39 -23.55 7.89
C THR A 312 18.40 -23.67 9.43
N HIS A 313 19.58 -23.54 10.06
CA HIS A 313 19.77 -23.56 11.50
C HIS A 313 19.82 -22.15 12.11
N GLY A 314 19.77 -21.11 11.28
CA GLY A 314 19.83 -19.72 11.68
C GLY A 314 21.24 -19.23 11.96
N ASN A 315 22.26 -19.89 11.43
CA ASN A 315 23.64 -19.42 11.51
C ASN A 315 23.94 -18.51 10.31
N PRO A 316 24.61 -17.37 10.51
CA PRO A 316 24.99 -16.49 9.43
C PRO A 316 26.00 -17.15 8.48
N ALA A 317 25.70 -17.18 7.19
CA ALA A 317 26.52 -17.75 6.13
C ALA A 317 27.09 -16.65 5.22
N GLY A 318 28.39 -16.72 4.96
CA GLY A 318 29.11 -15.72 4.16
C GLY A 318 29.19 -14.34 4.81
N SER A 319 29.49 -13.32 4.01
CA SER A 319 29.63 -11.93 4.44
C SER A 319 28.29 -11.17 4.39
N PRO A 320 28.04 -10.25 5.33
CA PRO A 320 26.88 -9.37 5.26
C PRO A 320 26.97 -8.48 4.01
N ARG A 321 25.82 -8.14 3.44
CA ARG A 321 25.71 -7.21 2.31
C ARG A 321 24.96 -5.95 2.71
N ARG A 322 25.38 -4.82 2.12
CA ARG A 322 24.70 -3.54 2.28
C ARG A 322 24.22 -3.01 0.94
N PHE A 323 22.97 -2.58 0.93
CA PHE A 323 22.33 -1.98 -0.24
C PHE A 323 22.02 -0.52 0.11
N ALA A 324 22.97 0.36 -0.22
CA ALA A 324 22.85 1.79 0.04
C ALA A 324 21.80 2.45 -0.86
N PHE A 325 21.18 3.51 -0.35
CA PHE A 325 20.28 4.38 -1.09
C PHE A 325 20.36 5.80 -0.51
N ASP A 326 20.15 6.80 -1.36
CA ASP A 326 20.02 8.18 -0.92
C ASP A 326 18.54 8.58 -0.84
N LEU A 327 18.10 9.06 0.34
CA LEU A 327 16.75 9.57 0.56
C LEU A 327 16.67 11.10 0.48
N THR A 328 17.59 11.76 -0.23
CA THR A 328 17.50 13.18 -0.59
C THR A 328 16.69 13.41 -1.89
N GLY A 329 16.31 14.67 -2.14
CA GLY A 329 15.61 15.05 -3.38
C GLY A 329 14.11 14.78 -3.40
N THR A 330 13.55 14.73 -4.61
CA THR A 330 12.10 14.64 -4.85
C THR A 330 11.53 13.30 -4.37
N ALA A 331 10.22 13.21 -4.15
CA ALA A 331 9.59 11.94 -3.78
C ALA A 331 9.79 10.84 -4.84
N GLU A 332 9.88 11.23 -6.12
CA GLU A 332 10.13 10.30 -7.23
C GLU A 332 11.57 9.78 -7.23
N HIS A 333 12.55 10.67 -7.01
CA HIS A 333 13.95 10.28 -6.92
C HIS A 333 14.18 9.30 -5.77
N ARG A 334 13.61 9.60 -4.60
CA ARG A 334 13.69 8.72 -3.41
C ARG A 334 13.04 7.35 -3.65
N ASP A 335 11.91 7.30 -4.35
CA ASP A 335 11.29 6.01 -4.73
C ASP A 335 12.17 5.24 -5.73
N ALA A 336 12.84 5.92 -6.67
CA ALA A 336 13.78 5.29 -7.59
C ALA A 336 15.01 4.69 -6.89
N GLN A 337 15.63 5.44 -5.97
CA GLN A 337 16.76 4.98 -5.15
C GLN A 337 16.39 3.73 -4.34
N VAL A 338 15.23 3.77 -3.69
CA VAL A 338 14.67 2.62 -2.97
C VAL A 338 14.48 1.41 -3.90
N ARG A 339 13.88 1.59 -5.08
CA ARG A 339 13.68 0.48 -6.03
C ARG A 339 15.01 -0.11 -6.46
N HIS A 340 16.02 0.70 -6.72
CA HIS A 340 17.35 0.22 -7.11
C HIS A 340 17.99 -0.65 -6.02
N ALA A 341 17.96 -0.21 -4.75
CA ALA A 341 18.46 -0.99 -3.63
C ALA A 341 17.69 -2.32 -3.45
N LEU A 342 16.36 -2.29 -3.58
CA LEU A 342 15.53 -3.49 -3.51
C LEU A 342 15.79 -4.48 -4.65
N THR A 343 15.99 -3.99 -5.89
CA THR A 343 16.35 -4.83 -7.04
C THR A 343 17.66 -5.57 -6.76
N ARG A 344 18.68 -4.87 -6.26
CA ARG A 344 19.97 -5.48 -5.90
C ARG A 344 19.83 -6.54 -4.79
N LEU A 345 19.00 -6.25 -3.77
CA LEU A 345 18.70 -7.21 -2.70
C LEU A 345 18.02 -8.47 -3.23
N LEU A 346 16.97 -8.33 -4.06
CA LEU A 346 16.23 -9.46 -4.62
C LEU A 346 17.07 -10.27 -5.61
N HIS A 347 17.92 -9.60 -6.40
CA HIS A 347 18.87 -10.28 -7.27
C HIS A 347 19.88 -11.10 -6.45
N TRP A 348 20.44 -10.52 -5.38
CA TRP A 348 21.33 -11.26 -4.49
C TRP A 348 20.65 -12.45 -3.83
N ALA A 349 19.41 -12.31 -3.38
CA ALA A 349 18.63 -13.42 -2.81
C ALA A 349 18.46 -14.57 -3.80
N ARG A 350 18.19 -14.27 -5.08
CA ARG A 350 18.14 -15.26 -6.17
C ARG A 350 19.49 -15.94 -6.38
N THR A 351 20.59 -15.18 -6.45
CA THR A 351 21.94 -15.73 -6.61
C THR A 351 22.31 -16.67 -5.45
N CYS A 352 21.83 -16.39 -4.23
CA CYS A 352 22.03 -17.26 -3.08
C CYS A 352 21.11 -18.50 -3.04
N GLY A 353 20.15 -18.64 -3.97
CA GLY A 353 19.14 -19.70 -3.95
C GLY A 353 18.11 -19.59 -2.82
N VAL A 354 18.01 -18.42 -2.19
CA VAL A 354 17.13 -18.21 -1.03
C VAL A 354 15.75 -17.73 -1.49
N LYS A 355 14.70 -18.42 -1.04
CA LYS A 355 13.29 -18.09 -1.36
C LYS A 355 12.60 -17.20 -0.32
N ALA A 356 13.32 -16.80 0.73
CA ALA A 356 12.78 -16.09 1.88
C ALA A 356 13.61 -14.87 2.29
N ILE A 357 12.96 -13.71 2.44
CA ILE A 357 13.56 -12.52 3.06
C ILE A 357 12.76 -12.15 4.31
N ALA A 358 13.45 -12.04 5.44
CA ALA A 358 12.89 -11.62 6.71
C ALA A 358 13.14 -10.12 6.94
N VAL A 359 12.07 -9.39 7.25
CA VAL A 359 12.11 -7.95 7.58
C VAL A 359 11.32 -7.71 8.85
N GLU A 360 11.66 -6.67 9.59
CA GLU A 360 10.85 -6.22 10.72
C GLU A 360 9.47 -5.70 10.27
N ASP A 361 8.44 -5.96 11.07
CA ASP A 361 7.12 -5.37 10.91
C ASP A 361 7.12 -3.94 11.44
N LEU A 362 7.71 -3.07 10.62
CA LEU A 362 7.97 -1.69 10.95
C LEU A 362 6.76 -0.79 10.66
N ASP A 363 5.73 -0.85 11.52
CA ASP A 363 4.66 0.15 11.48
C ASP A 363 5.06 1.42 12.26
N PHE A 364 5.85 2.27 11.59
CA PHE A 364 6.29 3.55 12.14
C PHE A 364 5.18 4.63 12.17
N ALA A 365 3.91 4.30 11.90
CA ALA A 365 2.82 5.27 12.04
C ALA A 365 2.78 5.89 13.45
N ALA A 366 3.07 5.10 14.48
CA ALA A 366 3.16 5.55 15.87
C ALA A 366 4.47 6.32 16.21
N GLU A 367 5.54 6.12 15.44
CA GLU A 367 6.86 6.72 15.71
C GLU A 367 7.07 8.08 15.03
N LYS A 368 6.19 8.45 14.10
CA LYS A 368 6.26 9.73 13.37
C LYS A 368 5.81 10.94 14.18
N THR A 369 5.36 10.75 15.42
CA THR A 369 4.82 11.88 16.20
C THR A 369 5.93 12.87 16.56
N ARG A 370 5.74 14.12 16.14
CA ARG A 370 6.57 15.29 16.54
C ARG A 370 6.81 15.33 18.06
N GLU A 371 5.85 14.80 18.81
CA GLU A 371 5.76 14.86 20.27
C GLU A 371 6.67 13.85 20.98
N LYS A 372 7.01 12.73 20.33
CA LYS A 372 7.93 11.69 20.85
C LYS A 372 9.40 12.07 20.68
N HIS A 373 9.77 12.73 19.58
CA HIS A 373 11.19 12.92 19.17
C HIS A 373 11.75 14.35 19.28
N GLY A 374 10.95 15.32 19.71
CA GLY A 374 11.43 16.67 20.06
C GLY A 374 12.35 17.32 19.00
N ARG A 375 13.52 17.82 19.41
CA ARG A 375 14.47 18.61 18.58
C ARG A 375 15.30 17.78 17.58
N ARG A 376 15.19 16.44 17.51
CA ARG A 376 15.96 15.64 16.54
C ARG A 376 15.42 15.84 15.10
N LYS A 377 15.57 17.05 14.55
CA LYS A 377 15.04 17.47 13.24
C LYS A 377 15.61 16.59 12.12
N ARG A 378 16.91 16.28 12.15
CA ARG A 378 17.55 15.35 11.21
C ARG A 378 16.94 13.94 11.29
N PHE A 379 16.82 13.36 12.50
CA PHE A 379 16.17 12.06 12.70
C PHE A 379 14.68 12.06 12.28
N ARG A 380 13.96 13.15 12.55
CA ARG A 380 12.57 13.33 12.12
C ARG A 380 12.45 13.50 10.61
N GLN A 381 13.36 14.24 9.97
CA GLN A 381 13.44 14.38 8.51
C GLN A 381 13.72 13.03 7.88
N LEU A 382 14.60 12.25 8.48
CA LEU A 382 14.98 10.90 8.08
C LEU A 382 13.81 9.91 8.23
N ILE A 383 13.08 9.90 9.36
CA ILE A 383 11.86 9.07 9.56
C ILE A 383 10.67 9.55 8.71
N SER A 384 10.51 10.86 8.53
CA SER A 384 9.48 11.44 7.66
C SER A 384 9.79 11.22 6.18
N GLY A 385 11.08 11.12 5.87
CA GLY A 385 11.63 10.92 4.55
C GLY A 385 11.63 9.45 4.15
N MET A 386 11.82 8.54 5.11
CA MET A 386 11.78 7.09 4.95
C MET A 386 10.31 6.63 4.87
N PRO A 387 9.81 6.30 3.68
CA PRO A 387 8.43 5.90 3.53
C PRO A 387 8.35 4.39 3.83
N THR A 388 8.62 3.98 5.07
CA THR A 388 8.72 2.56 5.48
C THR A 388 7.51 1.72 5.08
N GLY A 389 6.30 2.28 5.20
CA GLY A 389 5.09 1.65 4.64
C GLY A 389 5.15 1.48 3.12
N ARG A 390 5.61 2.49 2.36
CA ARG A 390 5.82 2.35 0.91
C ARG A 390 6.95 1.38 0.60
N LEU A 391 8.05 1.41 1.34
CA LEU A 391 9.21 0.52 1.17
C LEU A 391 8.82 -0.94 1.38
N ARG A 392 8.02 -1.23 2.41
CA ARG A 392 7.42 -2.55 2.65
C ARG A 392 6.51 -2.96 1.50
N THR A 393 5.55 -2.10 1.11
CA THR A 393 4.67 -2.36 -0.04
C THR A 393 5.48 -2.58 -1.33
N ARG A 394 6.56 -1.82 -1.55
CA ARG A 394 7.45 -1.94 -2.70
C ARG A 394 8.22 -3.26 -2.66
N LEU A 395 8.85 -3.61 -1.53
CA LEU A 395 9.55 -4.88 -1.35
C LEU A 395 8.61 -6.05 -1.59
N THR A 396 7.43 -6.06 -0.97
CA THR A 396 6.44 -7.13 -1.19
C THR A 396 6.00 -7.20 -2.64
N SER A 397 5.73 -6.05 -3.28
CA SER A 397 5.34 -6.01 -4.70
C SER A 397 6.44 -6.47 -5.65
N MET A 398 7.72 -6.20 -5.35
CA MET A 398 8.84 -6.63 -6.18
C MET A 398 9.22 -8.09 -5.92
N ALA A 399 9.11 -8.55 -4.68
CA ALA A 399 9.42 -9.92 -4.27
C ALA A 399 8.41 -10.94 -4.83
N ASP A 400 7.13 -10.56 -4.93
CA ASP A 400 6.09 -11.35 -5.59
C ASP A 400 6.46 -11.65 -7.06
N GLN A 401 7.04 -10.67 -7.76
CA GLN A 401 7.52 -10.85 -9.14
C GLN A 401 8.76 -11.75 -9.22
N THR A 402 9.48 -11.90 -8.11
CA THR A 402 10.70 -12.70 -8.07
C THR A 402 10.55 -14.08 -7.45
N ALA A 403 9.31 -14.48 -7.10
CA ALA A 403 8.99 -15.69 -6.34
C ALA A 403 9.71 -15.77 -4.98
N ILE A 404 9.99 -14.61 -4.37
CA ILE A 404 10.60 -14.51 -3.04
C ILE A 404 9.52 -14.16 -2.03
N THR A 405 9.43 -14.93 -0.95
CA THR A 405 8.47 -14.70 0.13
C THR A 405 9.03 -13.71 1.15
N ILE A 406 8.24 -12.69 1.49
CA ILE A 406 8.58 -11.73 2.55
C ILE A 406 7.94 -12.13 3.87
N ILE A 407 8.78 -12.43 4.86
CA ILE A 407 8.39 -12.77 6.23
C ILE A 407 8.53 -11.52 7.09
N ALA A 408 7.42 -11.01 7.61
CA ALA A 408 7.44 -9.92 8.58
C ALA A 408 7.59 -10.50 9.98
N VAL A 409 8.54 -9.98 10.76
CA VAL A 409 8.78 -10.41 12.14
C VAL A 409 8.55 -9.26 13.12
N ASP A 410 8.15 -9.56 14.34
CA ASP A 410 8.05 -8.52 15.39
C ASP A 410 9.41 -7.79 15.55
N PRO A 411 9.47 -6.45 15.53
CA PRO A 411 10.71 -5.70 15.77
C PRO A 411 11.20 -5.73 17.23
N ALA A 412 10.46 -6.32 18.18
CA ALA A 412 10.79 -6.25 19.60
C ALA A 412 12.19 -6.84 19.91
N TYR A 413 13.10 -5.98 20.37
CA TYR A 413 14.45 -6.32 20.85
C TYR A 413 15.44 -6.90 19.82
N THR A 414 15.09 -6.98 18.53
CA THR A 414 15.96 -7.47 17.43
C THR A 414 17.31 -6.76 17.39
N SER A 415 17.33 -5.42 17.36
CA SER A 415 18.59 -4.67 17.29
C SER A 415 19.36 -4.62 18.63
N LYS A 416 18.70 -4.88 19.76
CA LYS A 416 19.37 -4.98 21.08
C LYS A 416 20.04 -6.34 21.23
N TRP A 417 19.31 -7.40 20.97
CA TRP A 417 19.82 -8.76 21.10
C TRP A 417 20.76 -9.15 19.97
N GLY A 418 20.57 -8.62 18.75
CA GLY A 418 21.56 -8.68 17.69
C GLY A 418 22.91 -8.12 18.17
N ALA A 419 22.93 -6.88 18.67
CA ALA A 419 24.14 -6.28 19.23
C ALA A 419 24.75 -7.10 20.37
N GLN A 420 23.92 -7.56 21.30
CA GLN A 420 24.36 -8.26 22.50
C GLN A 420 24.93 -9.66 22.21
N HIS A 421 24.29 -10.44 21.33
CA HIS A 421 24.61 -11.86 21.14
C HIS A 421 25.34 -12.19 19.85
N TRP A 422 25.34 -11.28 18.86
CA TRP A 422 25.88 -11.56 17.52
C TRP A 422 26.95 -10.57 17.08
N GLN A 423 26.96 -9.32 17.54
CA GLN A 423 27.94 -8.34 17.06
C GLN A 423 29.38 -8.70 17.43
N LYS A 424 29.68 -8.93 18.72
CA LYS A 424 31.03 -9.33 19.15
C LYS A 424 31.44 -10.69 18.56
N PRO A 425 30.63 -11.77 18.65
CA PRO A 425 31.06 -13.08 18.16
C PRO A 425 31.26 -13.19 16.65
N LEU A 426 30.62 -12.32 15.86
CA LEU A 426 30.78 -12.31 14.41
C LEU A 426 31.89 -11.37 13.93
N THR A 427 32.44 -10.55 14.83
CA THR A 427 33.59 -9.68 14.57
C THR A 427 34.88 -10.47 14.75
N HIS A 428 35.73 -10.47 13.73
CA HIS A 428 37.09 -11.01 13.76
C HIS A 428 38.00 -10.09 12.93
N GLU A 429 39.31 -10.35 12.92
CA GLU A 429 40.33 -9.48 12.31
C GLU A 429 39.99 -9.08 10.85
N ASN A 430 39.48 -10.03 10.07
CA ASN A 430 39.13 -9.81 8.67
C ASN A 430 37.68 -9.34 8.43
N ARG A 431 36.86 -9.19 9.50
CA ARG A 431 35.45 -8.77 9.36
C ARG A 431 34.94 -8.01 10.59
N LYS A 432 34.69 -6.70 10.40
CA LYS A 432 34.02 -5.85 11.39
C LYS A 432 32.51 -5.94 11.25
N THR A 433 31.83 -6.56 12.22
CA THR A 433 30.37 -6.68 12.22
C THR A 433 29.74 -5.45 12.88
N THR A 434 28.83 -4.77 12.19
CA THR A 434 28.10 -3.65 12.78
C THR A 434 26.86 -4.12 13.55
N ARG A 435 26.30 -3.20 14.35
CA ARG A 435 25.02 -3.42 15.01
C ARG A 435 23.88 -3.76 14.04
N HIS A 436 23.89 -3.18 12.84
CA HIS A 436 22.88 -3.39 11.81
C HIS A 436 22.99 -4.78 11.18
N ASP A 437 24.23 -5.21 10.89
CA ASP A 437 24.51 -6.56 10.41
C ASP A 437 24.07 -7.59 11.48
N ALA A 438 24.35 -7.32 12.75
CA ALA A 438 23.92 -8.20 13.85
C ALA A 438 22.38 -8.19 14.06
N ALA A 439 21.70 -7.08 13.80
CA ALA A 439 20.24 -7.00 13.82
C ALA A 439 19.63 -7.84 12.70
N ALA A 440 20.21 -7.83 11.51
CA ALA A 440 19.79 -8.67 10.39
C ALA A 440 19.82 -10.17 10.76
N VAL A 441 20.83 -10.63 11.50
CA VAL A 441 20.88 -12.01 12.02
C VAL A 441 19.73 -12.29 12.99
N ALA A 442 19.47 -11.39 13.94
CA ALA A 442 18.35 -11.54 14.88
C ALA A 442 16.98 -11.64 14.17
N ILE A 443 16.79 -10.83 13.11
CA ILE A 443 15.59 -10.82 12.26
C ILE A 443 15.43 -12.16 11.54
N GLY A 444 16.50 -12.65 10.88
CA GLY A 444 16.47 -13.92 10.17
C GLY A 444 16.18 -15.12 11.08
N ARG A 445 16.82 -15.16 12.26
CA ARG A 445 16.58 -16.23 13.25
C ARG A 445 15.14 -16.24 13.74
N ARG A 446 14.56 -15.06 14.00
CA ARG A 446 13.17 -14.93 14.41
C ARG A 446 12.20 -15.44 13.33
N ALA A 447 12.49 -15.17 12.05
CA ALA A 447 11.67 -15.68 10.95
C ALA A 447 11.68 -17.22 10.86
N GLN A 448 12.78 -17.85 11.28
CA GLN A 448 12.91 -19.32 11.34
C GLN A 448 12.38 -19.93 12.65
N GLY A 449 11.81 -19.13 13.55
CA GLY A 449 11.38 -19.60 14.88
C GLY A 449 12.55 -19.98 15.80
N ARG A 450 13.77 -19.51 15.53
CA ARG A 450 14.97 -19.78 16.36
C ARG A 450 15.14 -18.68 17.41
N ALA A 451 15.56 -19.06 18.62
CA ALA A 451 15.92 -18.12 19.67
C ALA A 451 17.05 -17.19 19.20
N ILE A 452 16.94 -15.88 19.49
CA ILE A 452 17.97 -14.90 19.10
C ILE A 452 19.22 -15.06 19.96
N ARG A 453 19.08 -15.48 21.22
CA ARG A 453 20.24 -15.73 22.09
C ARG A 453 21.12 -16.82 21.49
N ARG A 454 22.42 -16.52 21.40
CA ARG A 454 23.43 -17.52 21.06
C ARG A 454 23.63 -18.43 22.28
N ARG A 455 23.61 -19.75 22.09
CA ARG A 455 23.98 -20.69 23.16
C ARG A 455 25.46 -20.48 23.50
N THR A 456 25.76 -20.28 24.78
CA THR A 456 27.13 -20.15 25.27
C THR A 456 27.81 -21.52 25.15
N ALA A 457 28.99 -21.59 24.54
CA ALA A 457 29.82 -22.78 24.68
C ALA A 457 30.20 -22.91 26.17
N PRO A 458 30.13 -24.11 26.79
CA PRO A 458 30.59 -24.27 28.16
C PRO A 458 32.05 -23.79 28.29
N PRO A 459 32.47 -23.29 29.47
CA PRO A 459 33.86 -22.94 29.71
C PRO A 459 34.78 -24.11 29.34
N ARG A 460 35.93 -23.82 28.72
CA ARG A 460 36.97 -24.83 28.51
C ARG A 460 37.41 -25.30 29.89
N HIS A 461 37.15 -26.57 30.23
CA HIS A 461 37.56 -27.07 31.54
C HIS A 461 39.00 -27.59 31.57
N HIS A 462 39.68 -27.85 30.45
CA HIS A 462 41.10 -28.23 30.43
C HIS A 462 41.77 -27.91 29.07
N GLN A 463 43.09 -27.70 29.07
CA GLN A 463 43.90 -27.30 27.91
C GLN A 463 44.32 -28.45 26.96
N SER A 464 43.81 -29.67 27.15
CA SER A 464 44.14 -30.81 26.29
C SER A 464 42.88 -31.35 25.63
N ASP A 465 42.82 -31.26 24.30
CA ASP A 465 41.71 -31.69 23.48
C ASP A 465 41.42 -33.20 23.63
N GLY A 466 40.17 -33.50 23.94
CA GLY A 466 39.60 -34.84 23.87
C GLY A 466 38.10 -34.75 24.14
N VAL A 467 37.29 -35.22 23.19
CA VAL A 467 35.81 -35.24 23.17
C VAL A 467 35.15 -34.05 22.45
N GLY A 468 34.49 -34.37 21.33
CA GLY A 468 33.86 -33.45 20.40
C GLY A 468 32.73 -32.58 20.97
N HIS A 469 32.32 -31.59 20.17
CA HIS A 469 31.37 -30.53 20.52
C HIS A 469 30.03 -31.02 21.10
N ARG A 470 29.97 -31.22 22.42
CA ARG A 470 28.71 -31.39 23.13
C ARG A 470 28.04 -30.03 23.31
N THR A 471 27.01 -29.77 22.51
CA THR A 471 26.08 -28.65 22.76
C THR A 471 25.09 -29.09 23.84
N VAL A 472 25.26 -28.63 25.07
CA VAL A 472 24.26 -28.84 26.13
C VAL A 472 22.98 -28.08 25.75
N GLN A 473 21.85 -28.79 25.67
CA GLN A 473 20.54 -28.15 25.75
C GLN A 473 20.30 -27.76 27.21
N ALA A 474 20.27 -26.45 27.49
CA ALA A 474 19.71 -26.01 28.76
C ALA A 474 18.20 -26.28 28.75
N GLY A 475 17.72 -27.02 29.76
CA GLY A 475 16.29 -27.19 30.05
C GLY A 475 15.60 -25.85 30.34
N PRO A 476 14.25 -25.84 30.39
CA PRO A 476 13.43 -24.62 30.35
C PRO A 476 13.50 -23.82 31.68
N GLY A 477 14.62 -23.14 31.91
CA GLY A 477 14.75 -22.10 32.94
C GLY A 477 14.37 -20.73 32.39
N VAL A 478 13.09 -20.39 32.48
CA VAL A 478 12.53 -19.09 32.09
C VAL A 478 12.99 -17.98 33.05
N PRO A 479 13.43 -16.83 32.52
CA PRO A 479 12.77 -15.57 32.87
C PRO A 479 12.15 -14.96 31.62
N GLY A 480 10.84 -14.69 31.70
CA GLY A 480 9.96 -14.50 30.56
C GLY A 480 10.21 -13.25 29.73
N ARG A 481 9.59 -13.30 28.54
CA ARG A 481 9.46 -12.26 27.49
C ARG A 481 10.49 -12.33 26.35
N GLU A 482 10.57 -13.50 25.71
CA GLU A 482 10.94 -13.61 24.29
C GLU A 482 9.73 -13.68 23.34
N GLY A 483 8.50 -13.55 23.89
CA GLY A 483 7.26 -13.60 23.14
C GLY A 483 7.01 -12.37 22.27
N THR A 484 6.33 -12.60 21.15
CA THR A 484 5.79 -11.56 20.26
C THR A 484 4.79 -10.67 21.01
N ARG A 485 4.70 -9.39 20.64
CA ARG A 485 3.63 -8.51 21.13
C ARG A 485 2.26 -9.03 20.65
N PRO A 486 1.18 -8.82 21.41
CA PRO A 486 -0.18 -9.06 20.93
C PRO A 486 -0.43 -8.29 19.63
N HIS A 487 -0.88 -9.01 18.60
CA HIS A 487 -1.12 -8.44 17.28
C HIS A 487 -2.39 -7.56 17.31
N ILE A 488 -2.23 -6.26 17.11
CA ILE A 488 -3.35 -5.34 16.90
C ILE A 488 -3.70 -5.40 15.41
N SER A 489 -4.85 -5.97 15.08
CA SER A 489 -5.33 -6.08 13.70
C SER A 489 -5.51 -4.69 13.08
N GLY A 490 -4.68 -4.39 12.09
CA GLY A 490 -4.86 -3.20 11.25
C GLY A 490 -6.16 -3.24 10.45
N PRO A 491 -6.70 -2.08 10.02
CA PRO A 491 -7.93 -2.03 9.25
C PRO A 491 -7.79 -2.78 7.92
N ARG A 492 -8.68 -3.75 7.69
CA ARG A 492 -8.73 -4.53 6.44
C ARG A 492 -9.00 -3.60 5.25
N THR A 493 -8.29 -3.83 4.15
CA THR A 493 -8.29 -3.02 2.91
C THR A 493 -9.44 -3.35 1.94
N ARG A 494 -10.48 -4.06 2.36
CA ARG A 494 -11.59 -4.38 1.46
C ARG A 494 -12.46 -3.13 1.24
N SER A 495 -12.86 -2.92 -0.01
CA SER A 495 -13.99 -2.06 -0.35
C SER A 495 -15.18 -2.47 0.50
N VAL A 496 -15.83 -1.49 1.13
CA VAL A 496 -17.04 -1.71 1.92
C VAL A 496 -18.16 -1.94 0.90
N PRO A 497 -18.72 -3.16 0.78
CA PRO A 497 -19.94 -3.34 0.01
C PRO A 497 -21.05 -2.54 0.69
N PRO A 498 -22.08 -2.07 -0.04
CA PRO A 498 -23.29 -1.64 0.65
C PRO A 498 -23.78 -2.79 1.53
N ASP A 499 -24.30 -2.47 2.73
CA ASP A 499 -24.90 -3.47 3.61
C ASP A 499 -26.00 -4.19 2.82
N ARG A 500 -25.71 -5.44 2.44
CA ARG A 500 -26.71 -6.34 1.86
C ARG A 500 -27.32 -7.07 3.03
N GLY A 501 -28.61 -6.84 3.25
CA GLY A 501 -29.41 -7.74 4.08
C GLY A 501 -29.22 -9.18 3.59
N ALA A 502 -29.19 -10.13 4.53
CA ALA A 502 -29.30 -11.54 4.21
C ALA A 502 -30.55 -11.75 3.32
N ASN A 503 -30.39 -12.50 2.24
CA ASN A 503 -31.35 -12.76 1.16
C ASN A 503 -31.23 -11.84 -0.08
N ALA A 504 -30.18 -12.05 -0.86
CA ALA A 504 -30.19 -11.73 -2.28
C ALA A 504 -29.42 -12.82 -3.04
N GLY A 505 -30.13 -13.90 -3.37
CA GLY A 505 -29.68 -14.89 -4.33
C GLY A 505 -29.42 -14.27 -5.71
N HIS A 506 -28.63 -14.99 -6.51
CA HIS A 506 -28.29 -14.70 -7.89
C HIS A 506 -29.41 -13.99 -8.68
N GLN A 507 -29.32 -12.66 -8.82
CA GLN A 507 -30.10 -11.95 -9.82
C GLN A 507 -29.31 -11.94 -11.13
N ASN A 508 -29.37 -13.08 -11.81
CA ASN A 508 -29.22 -13.13 -13.26
C ASN A 508 -30.34 -12.28 -13.85
N ALA A 509 -30.00 -11.23 -14.58
CA ALA A 509 -30.95 -10.50 -15.38
C ALA A 509 -31.56 -11.46 -16.40
N GLN A 510 -32.85 -11.78 -16.21
CA GLN A 510 -33.68 -12.50 -17.15
C GLN A 510 -33.75 -11.69 -18.45
N HIS A 511 -33.24 -12.25 -19.54
CA HIS A 511 -33.89 -12.15 -20.84
C HIS A 511 -33.55 -13.40 -21.66
N ARG A 512 -34.62 -14.01 -22.18
CA ARG A 512 -34.69 -15.29 -22.89
C ARG A 512 -33.93 -15.27 -24.21
N SER A 513 -33.05 -16.26 -24.42
CA SER A 513 -33.05 -17.18 -25.57
C SER A 513 -31.79 -18.07 -25.55
N GLY A 514 -31.98 -19.41 -25.59
CA GLY A 514 -30.98 -20.39 -26.05
C GLY A 514 -30.06 -21.00 -24.99
N ARG A 515 -30.37 -22.25 -24.61
CA ARG A 515 -29.47 -23.19 -23.88
C ARG A 515 -28.41 -23.76 -24.83
N SER A 516 -27.22 -23.99 -24.28
CA SER A 516 -26.41 -25.24 -24.36
C SER A 516 -25.55 -25.25 -23.09
N ALA A 517 -25.75 -26.16 -22.12
CA ALA A 517 -25.04 -27.45 -21.97
C ALA A 517 -23.51 -27.26 -22.08
N GLU A 518 -22.67 -27.62 -21.11
CA GLU A 518 -22.60 -28.90 -20.39
C GLU A 518 -22.12 -28.75 -18.94
N HIS A 519 -22.63 -29.65 -18.11
CA HIS A 519 -22.17 -29.97 -16.77
C HIS A 519 -21.00 -30.94 -16.86
N GLU A 520 -19.96 -30.76 -16.04
CA GLU A 520 -19.17 -31.91 -15.59
C GLU A 520 -19.03 -31.89 -14.06
N PHE A 521 -19.31 -33.07 -13.52
CA PHE A 521 -19.58 -33.38 -12.14
C PHE A 521 -18.32 -33.49 -11.30
N TRP A 522 -18.48 -33.15 -10.02
CA TRP A 522 -17.60 -33.56 -8.94
C TRP A 522 -17.67 -35.07 -8.72
N GLN A 523 -16.53 -35.73 -8.61
CA GLN A 523 -16.42 -37.07 -8.02
C GLN A 523 -15.53 -36.99 -6.78
N GLN A 524 -16.10 -37.45 -5.67
CA GLN A 524 -15.53 -37.46 -4.33
C GLN A 524 -15.35 -38.94 -3.97
N ASP A 525 -14.14 -39.46 -4.14
CA ASP A 525 -13.84 -40.85 -3.80
C ASP A 525 -13.79 -41.00 -2.27
N SER A 526 -14.69 -41.85 -1.79
CA SER A 526 -14.74 -42.31 -0.41
C SER A 526 -14.10 -43.70 -0.36
N LEU A 527 -13.08 -43.84 0.47
CA LEU A 527 -12.41 -45.09 0.80
C LEU A 527 -13.40 -46.11 1.38
N SER A 528 -13.39 -47.34 0.86
CA SER A 528 -13.91 -48.52 1.56
C SER A 528 -12.75 -49.40 2.02
N LEU A 529 -12.59 -49.50 3.33
CA LEU A 529 -11.91 -50.60 4.00
C LEU A 529 -12.68 -51.90 3.75
N SER A 530 -12.00 -52.98 3.34
CA SER A 530 -11.98 -54.29 4.02
C SER A 530 -11.50 -55.39 3.06
N LEU A 531 -10.50 -56.13 3.56
CA LEU A 531 -9.90 -57.40 3.14
C LEU A 531 -9.01 -57.40 1.88
#